data_AF-A0A4R1FT74-F1
#
_entry.id   AF-A0A4R1FT74-F1
#
_cell.length_a   1.000
_cell.length_b   1.000
_cell.length_c   1.000
_cell.angle_alpha   90.00
_cell.angle_beta   90.00
_cell.angle_gamma   90.00
#
_symmetry.space_group_name_H-M   'P 1'
#
loop_
_entity.id
_entity.type
_entity.pdbx_description
1 polymer ?
#
loop_
_entity_poly.entity_id
_entity_poly.type
_entity_poly.pdbx_seq_one_letter_code
_entity_poly.pdbx_strand_id
1 'polypeptide(L)'
;MPSPSGRRLVATFAVAASALLMTGPSPALARPPAPAQLAPLGPEFLWGVAASGFQSEGDAPDSNWRRYAESGSTADPYLNAVDFHARYRSDIALAATLGVRVYRVGIEWARVQPQPGIWDESALAFYDDVVAAITEAGMRPMLTLDHWVYPGWAADRGGWRDPEIVANWLSNARRVVDRFAAADPLWVSFNEPTMYLVNELRHGGIGAADVLTMGERITHAHNSIYDYIHAVQPGAQVTSNVAYIPTVEDAVSGAVLDRISARLDYIGIDYYYGFSPTELQVPDFDKLWTMPLQPEGIYYALDHYARKFPGRPLYIVENGIPTENGRPRADGYTRADSLRDTVYWLQRAVADGIPLMGYNYWSLTDNYEWGSYTPRFGLYMVDVLTDPTLTRRPTDAVEAYRAITATGGVAPGYRPTRPVAACSLVDGLASCTDPVSLPR
;
A
#
# COMPACT_ATOMS: atom_id res chain seq x y z
N MET A 1 22.44 -42.32 -11.03
CA MET A 1 21.18 -41.83 -11.61
C MET A 1 20.94 -40.42 -11.09
N PRO A 2 21.16 -39.37 -11.88
CA PRO A 2 20.92 -38.00 -11.45
C PRO A 2 19.45 -37.59 -11.68
N SER A 3 18.95 -36.80 -10.73
CA SER A 3 17.61 -36.22 -10.61
C SER A 3 17.24 -35.30 -11.78
N PRO A 4 15.97 -35.27 -12.23
CA PRO A 4 15.55 -34.34 -13.27
C PRO A 4 15.35 -32.94 -12.68
N SER A 5 16.10 -31.99 -13.21
CA SER A 5 15.95 -30.55 -13.00
C SER A 5 14.56 -30.07 -13.47
N GLY A 6 13.74 -29.59 -12.55
CA GLY A 6 12.51 -28.85 -12.86
C GLY A 6 12.87 -27.52 -13.51
N ARG A 7 12.67 -27.42 -14.82
CA ARG A 7 12.69 -26.14 -15.54
C ARG A 7 11.52 -25.29 -15.04
N ARG A 8 11.82 -24.20 -14.33
CA ARG A 8 10.87 -23.12 -14.05
C ARG A 8 10.48 -22.49 -15.39
N LEU A 9 9.24 -22.69 -15.81
CA LEU A 9 8.62 -21.92 -16.88
C LEU A 9 8.34 -20.51 -16.33
N VAL A 10 9.21 -19.57 -16.68
CA VAL A 10 8.92 -18.15 -16.58
C VAL A 10 7.81 -17.87 -17.59
N ALA A 11 6.58 -17.65 -17.11
CA ALA A 11 5.49 -17.19 -17.95
C ALA A 11 5.75 -15.72 -18.30
N THR A 12 6.40 -15.49 -19.43
CA THR A 12 6.53 -14.16 -20.03
C THR A 12 5.14 -13.69 -20.45
N PHE A 13 4.58 -12.70 -19.76
CA PHE A 13 3.40 -11.98 -20.24
C PHE A 13 3.80 -11.17 -21.48
N ALA A 14 3.55 -11.74 -22.67
CA ALA A 14 3.62 -11.01 -23.92
C ALA A 14 2.33 -10.20 -24.09
N VAL A 15 2.40 -8.89 -23.87
CA VAL A 15 1.29 -7.96 -24.18
C VAL A 15 1.29 -7.72 -25.69
N ALA A 16 0.27 -8.24 -26.37
CA ALA A 16 -0.02 -7.90 -27.76
C ALA A 16 -0.67 -6.51 -27.80
N ALA A 17 0.11 -5.49 -28.16
CA ALA A 17 -0.40 -4.15 -28.41
C ALA A 17 -1.30 -4.16 -29.65
N SER A 18 -2.62 -4.08 -29.45
CA SER A 18 -3.57 -3.82 -30.52
C SER A 18 -3.76 -2.31 -30.67
N ALA A 19 -3.34 -1.78 -31.81
CA ALA A 19 -3.51 -0.38 -32.17
C ALA A 19 -5.01 -0.03 -32.30
N LEU A 20 -5.49 0.89 -31.48
CA LEU A 20 -6.81 1.51 -31.63
C LEU A 20 -6.67 3.03 -31.73
N LEU A 21 -6.96 3.48 -32.94
CA LEU A 21 -7.35 4.81 -33.45
C LEU A 21 -7.32 5.98 -32.44
N MET A 22 -6.38 6.90 -32.71
CA MET A 22 -6.29 8.21 -32.07
C MET A 22 -7.46 9.11 -32.45
N THR A 23 -8.34 9.40 -31.50
CA THR A 23 -9.00 10.70 -31.43
C THR A 23 -8.03 11.66 -30.75
N GLY A 24 -7.53 12.66 -31.48
CA GLY A 24 -6.46 13.54 -31.03
C GLY A 24 -6.80 14.29 -29.74
N PRO A 25 -5.84 14.51 -28.82
CA PRO A 25 -6.08 15.26 -27.61
C PRO A 25 -6.25 16.74 -27.95
N SER A 26 -7.18 17.41 -27.26
CA SER A 26 -7.13 18.87 -27.13
C SER A 26 -5.77 19.27 -26.56
N PRO A 27 -5.18 20.43 -26.91
CA PRO A 27 -3.89 20.82 -26.39
C PRO A 27 -4.00 20.98 -24.87
N ALA A 28 -3.39 20.05 -24.13
CA ALA A 28 -3.21 20.21 -22.70
C ALA A 28 -2.38 21.49 -22.51
N LEU A 29 -2.87 22.41 -21.67
CA LEU A 29 -2.09 23.56 -21.23
C LEU A 29 -0.80 23.03 -20.59
N ALA A 30 0.36 23.58 -20.97
CA ALA A 30 1.64 23.17 -20.41
C ALA A 30 1.64 23.31 -18.88
N ARG A 31 2.24 22.35 -18.17
CA ARG A 31 2.32 22.32 -16.71
C ARG A 31 2.97 23.60 -16.17
N PRO A 32 2.48 24.16 -15.05
CA PRO A 32 3.08 25.33 -14.45
C PRO A 32 4.55 25.07 -14.07
N PRO A 33 5.45 26.06 -14.24
CA PRO A 33 6.83 25.92 -13.77
C PRO A 33 6.87 25.74 -12.25
N ALA A 34 7.86 24.99 -11.77
CA ALA A 34 8.00 24.78 -10.33
C ALA A 34 8.24 26.11 -9.56
N PRO A 35 7.53 26.36 -8.45
CA PRO A 35 7.68 27.58 -7.67
C PRO A 35 9.04 27.59 -6.98
N ALA A 36 9.65 28.76 -6.82
CA ALA A 36 10.95 28.90 -6.15
C ALA A 36 10.96 28.34 -4.72
N GLN A 37 9.81 28.39 -4.05
CA GLN A 37 9.59 27.85 -2.71
C GLN A 37 8.25 27.11 -2.64
N LEU A 38 8.21 26.03 -1.86
CA LEU A 38 6.98 25.31 -1.57
C LEU A 38 6.55 25.58 -0.13
N ALA A 39 5.26 25.87 0.05
CA ALA A 39 4.69 26.02 1.38
C ALA A 39 4.56 24.65 2.06
N PRO A 40 4.62 24.57 3.39
CA PRO A 40 4.19 23.38 4.12
C PRO A 40 2.76 22.97 3.74
N LEU A 41 2.49 21.68 3.82
CA LEU A 41 1.15 21.14 3.81
C LEU A 41 0.41 21.64 5.06
N GLY A 42 -0.90 21.91 4.90
CA GLY A 42 -1.70 22.52 5.95
C GLY A 42 -1.80 21.66 7.21
N PRO A 43 -2.23 22.23 8.36
CA PRO A 43 -2.35 21.51 9.63
C PRO A 43 -3.35 20.34 9.58
N GLU A 44 -4.28 20.38 8.63
CA GLU A 44 -5.25 19.30 8.38
C GLU A 44 -4.67 18.14 7.58
N PHE A 45 -3.45 18.24 7.04
CA PHE A 45 -2.82 17.16 6.29
C PHE A 45 -2.49 15.96 7.19
N LEU A 46 -2.89 14.76 6.77
CA LEU A 46 -2.78 13.55 7.56
C LEU A 46 -1.45 12.85 7.28
N TRP A 47 -0.43 13.14 8.09
CA TRP A 47 0.79 12.34 8.14
C TRP A 47 0.54 11.04 8.90
N GLY A 48 1.01 9.91 8.37
CA GLY A 48 0.76 8.60 8.95
C GLY A 48 1.88 7.59 8.71
N VAL A 49 1.70 6.42 9.30
CA VAL A 49 2.49 5.21 9.05
C VAL A 49 1.56 4.04 8.82
N ALA A 50 2.07 2.99 8.17
CA ALA A 50 1.30 1.79 7.91
C ALA A 50 2.01 0.50 8.37
N ALA A 51 1.19 -0.49 8.71
CA ALA A 51 1.53 -1.89 8.93
C ALA A 51 0.43 -2.79 8.34
N SER A 52 0.77 -4.05 8.05
CA SER A 52 -0.18 -5.08 7.62
C SER A 52 -0.23 -6.19 8.67
N GLY A 53 -1.41 -6.81 8.86
CA GLY A 53 -1.62 -7.78 9.93
C GLY A 53 -0.77 -9.03 9.71
N PHE A 54 -0.98 -9.80 8.65
CA PHE A 54 -0.17 -11.01 8.38
C PHE A 54 1.34 -10.72 8.31
N GLN A 55 1.75 -9.59 7.71
CA GLN A 55 3.17 -9.26 7.58
C GLN A 55 3.85 -8.92 8.91
N SER A 56 3.11 -8.43 9.91
CA SER A 56 3.69 -7.86 11.14
C SER A 56 3.27 -8.52 12.45
N GLU A 57 2.03 -9.00 12.57
CA GLU A 57 1.44 -9.45 13.85
C GLU A 57 2.20 -10.60 14.50
N GLY A 58 2.58 -11.61 13.72
CA GLY A 58 3.03 -12.88 14.29
C GLY A 58 1.84 -13.73 14.77
N ASP A 59 2.15 -14.93 15.27
CA ASP A 59 1.16 -15.94 15.68
C ASP A 59 -0.01 -16.06 14.68
N ALA A 60 0.35 -16.14 13.39
CA ALA A 60 -0.63 -16.11 12.31
C ALA A 60 -1.49 -17.39 12.32
N PRO A 61 -2.83 -17.26 12.42
CA PRO A 61 -3.77 -18.37 12.26
C PRO A 61 -3.67 -19.03 10.89
N ASP A 62 -4.36 -20.16 10.73
CA ASP A 62 -4.51 -20.81 9.42
C ASP A 62 -5.22 -19.89 8.42
N SER A 63 -4.58 -19.65 7.28
CA SER A 63 -5.01 -18.74 6.22
C SER A 63 -4.42 -19.17 4.87
N ASN A 64 -4.91 -18.58 3.77
CA ASN A 64 -4.28 -18.75 2.45
C ASN A 64 -2.77 -18.45 2.50
N TRP A 65 -2.39 -17.29 3.03
CA TRP A 65 -0.98 -16.87 3.09
C TRP A 65 -0.13 -17.70 4.05
N ARG A 66 -0.69 -18.15 5.18
CA ARG A 66 0.01 -19.07 6.07
C ARG A 66 0.34 -20.38 5.35
N ARG A 67 -0.63 -20.93 4.61
CA ARG A 67 -0.45 -22.14 3.80
C ARG A 67 0.54 -21.92 2.64
N TYR A 68 0.54 -20.75 2.01
CA TYR A 68 1.53 -20.41 0.97
C TYR A 68 2.96 -20.38 1.53
N ALA A 69 3.17 -19.77 2.69
CA ALA A 69 4.47 -19.75 3.36
C ALA A 69 4.94 -21.16 3.77
N GLU A 70 4.02 -22.01 4.23
CA GLU A 70 4.35 -23.38 4.67
C GLU A 70 4.52 -24.38 3.53
N SER A 71 3.99 -24.07 2.33
CA SER A 71 4.14 -24.92 1.14
C SER A 71 5.57 -24.99 0.59
N GLY A 72 6.47 -24.12 1.06
CA GLY A 72 7.82 -23.95 0.50
C GLY A 72 7.85 -23.10 -0.78
N SER A 73 6.76 -22.39 -1.09
CA SER A 73 6.68 -21.46 -2.23
C SER A 73 7.31 -20.09 -1.96
N THR A 74 7.67 -19.79 -0.72
CA THR A 74 8.30 -18.55 -0.27
C THR A 74 9.81 -18.72 -0.05
N ALA A 75 10.54 -17.60 -0.03
CA ALA A 75 11.99 -17.62 0.16
C ALA A 75 12.40 -17.88 1.60
N ASP A 76 11.69 -17.25 2.55
CA ASP A 76 11.91 -17.39 3.98
C ASP A 76 10.68 -18.03 4.65
N PRO A 77 10.86 -18.80 5.75
CA PRO A 77 9.74 -19.26 6.56
C PRO A 77 9.03 -18.11 7.26
N TYR A 78 7.74 -18.26 7.56
CA TYR A 78 6.96 -17.21 8.25
C TYR A 78 7.50 -16.87 9.65
N LEU A 79 7.92 -17.87 10.43
CA LEU A 79 8.33 -17.69 11.84
C LEU A 79 7.24 -16.99 12.67
N ASN A 80 7.54 -15.83 13.27
CA ASN A 80 6.60 -15.04 14.07
C ASN A 80 6.52 -13.57 13.59
N ALA A 81 6.86 -13.29 12.33
CA ALA A 81 6.97 -11.92 11.83
C ALA A 81 7.84 -11.04 12.75
N VAL A 82 7.43 -9.78 12.96
CA VAL A 82 8.05 -8.89 13.96
C VAL A 82 7.34 -8.89 15.31
N ASP A 83 6.42 -9.83 15.52
CA ASP A 83 5.70 -10.02 16.78
C ASP A 83 4.94 -8.76 17.24
N PHE A 84 4.30 -8.05 16.29
CA PHE A 84 3.48 -6.88 16.62
C PHE A 84 2.33 -7.22 17.58
N HIS A 85 1.81 -8.44 17.55
CA HIS A 85 0.75 -8.89 18.47
C HIS A 85 1.14 -8.72 19.94
N ALA A 86 2.38 -9.01 20.33
CA ALA A 86 2.87 -8.79 21.70
C ALA A 86 3.45 -7.38 21.94
N ARG A 87 3.67 -6.59 20.87
CA ARG A 87 4.50 -5.37 20.89
C ARG A 87 3.81 -4.12 20.37
N TYR A 88 2.51 -4.21 20.06
CA TYR A 88 1.74 -3.13 19.45
C TYR A 88 1.86 -1.82 20.23
N ARG A 89 1.81 -1.85 21.57
CA ARG A 89 1.94 -0.63 22.39
C ARG A 89 3.27 0.08 22.19
N SER A 90 4.38 -0.64 22.14
CA SER A 90 5.69 -0.03 21.90
C SER A 90 5.82 0.48 20.47
N ASP A 91 5.28 -0.24 19.49
CA ASP A 91 5.35 0.17 18.08
C ASP A 91 4.47 1.41 17.83
N ILE A 92 3.26 1.45 18.38
CA ILE A 92 2.38 2.64 18.33
C ILE A 92 3.01 3.82 19.06
N ALA A 93 3.68 3.61 20.20
CA ALA A 93 4.42 4.67 20.87
C ALA A 93 5.56 5.22 20.00
N LEU A 94 6.30 4.35 19.28
CA LEU A 94 7.31 4.79 18.32
C LEU A 94 6.70 5.65 17.21
N ALA A 95 5.56 5.23 16.64
CA ALA A 95 4.82 6.02 15.66
C ALA A 95 4.42 7.39 16.21
N ALA A 96 3.90 7.47 17.43
CA ALA A 96 3.56 8.74 18.07
C ALA A 96 4.77 9.69 18.20
N THR A 97 5.97 9.16 18.48
CA THR A 97 7.19 9.98 18.51
C THR A 97 7.60 10.56 17.15
N LEU A 98 7.02 10.09 16.05
CA LEU A 98 7.23 10.65 14.72
C LEU A 98 6.37 11.89 14.48
N GLY A 99 5.40 12.22 15.35
CA GLY A 99 4.47 13.33 15.14
C GLY A 99 3.39 13.06 14.09
N VAL A 100 3.19 11.79 13.72
CA VAL A 100 2.13 11.38 12.80
C VAL A 100 0.76 11.40 13.50
N ARG A 101 -0.30 11.54 12.72
CA ARG A 101 -1.69 11.61 13.18
C ARG A 101 -2.54 10.42 12.71
N VAL A 102 -1.99 9.54 11.88
CA VAL A 102 -2.67 8.34 11.37
C VAL A 102 -1.80 7.11 11.60
N TYR A 103 -2.40 6.03 12.08
CA TYR A 103 -1.80 4.71 12.11
C TYR A 103 -2.67 3.75 11.31
N ARG A 104 -2.16 3.26 10.18
CA ARG A 104 -2.84 2.24 9.37
C ARG A 104 -2.46 0.84 9.80
N VAL A 105 -3.47 -0.01 10.03
CA VAL A 105 -3.30 -1.42 10.38
C VAL A 105 -4.46 -2.25 9.82
N GLY A 106 -4.20 -3.54 9.53
CA GLY A 106 -5.24 -4.48 9.13
C GLY A 106 -5.96 -5.12 10.32
N ILE A 107 -7.21 -5.54 10.10
CA ILE A 107 -7.93 -6.46 11.00
C ILE A 107 -7.97 -7.83 10.32
N GLU A 108 -7.24 -8.82 10.84
CA GLU A 108 -7.05 -10.09 10.14
C GLU A 108 -8.29 -10.98 10.23
N TRP A 109 -8.96 -11.19 9.09
CA TRP A 109 -10.15 -12.04 9.01
C TRP A 109 -9.88 -13.45 9.55
N ALA A 110 -8.74 -14.05 9.18
CA ALA A 110 -8.31 -15.36 9.68
C ALA A 110 -8.20 -15.44 11.21
N ARG A 111 -7.89 -14.32 11.88
CA ARG A 111 -7.77 -14.23 13.34
C ARG A 111 -9.11 -14.01 14.02
N VAL A 112 -9.91 -13.07 13.53
CA VAL A 112 -11.17 -12.72 14.19
C VAL A 112 -12.29 -13.73 13.92
N GLN A 113 -12.21 -14.49 12.83
CA GLN A 113 -13.20 -15.51 12.46
C GLN A 113 -12.53 -16.83 12.04
N PRO A 114 -12.01 -17.62 13.00
CA PRO A 114 -11.28 -18.85 12.72
C PRO A 114 -12.15 -20.00 12.20
N GLN A 115 -13.49 -19.88 12.30
CA GLN A 115 -14.45 -20.85 11.75
C GLN A 115 -15.67 -20.13 11.15
N PRO A 116 -16.38 -20.73 10.17
CA PRO A 116 -17.56 -20.10 9.58
C PRO A 116 -18.60 -19.72 10.64
N GLY A 117 -18.95 -18.43 10.72
CA GLY A 117 -19.98 -17.94 11.64
C GLY A 117 -19.59 -17.90 13.12
N ILE A 118 -18.34 -18.19 13.48
CA ILE A 118 -17.83 -18.13 14.87
C ILE A 118 -16.70 -17.12 14.92
N TRP A 119 -16.89 -16.07 15.74
CA TRP A 119 -15.86 -15.06 15.99
C TRP A 119 -15.10 -15.36 17.28
N ASP A 120 -13.79 -15.12 17.24
CA ASP A 120 -12.94 -15.19 18.42
C ASP A 120 -12.97 -13.83 19.15
N GLU A 121 -13.68 -13.77 20.27
CA GLU A 121 -13.77 -12.54 21.07
C GLU A 121 -12.43 -12.14 21.71
N SER A 122 -11.50 -13.06 21.91
CA SER A 122 -10.16 -12.72 22.41
C SER A 122 -9.31 -12.04 21.32
N ALA A 123 -9.44 -12.49 20.06
CA ALA A 123 -8.85 -11.81 18.92
C ALA A 123 -9.45 -10.42 18.70
N LEU A 124 -10.78 -10.28 18.82
CA LEU A 124 -11.43 -8.98 18.74
C LEU A 124 -10.99 -8.05 19.88
N ALA A 125 -10.80 -8.56 21.10
CA ALA A 125 -10.28 -7.80 22.23
C ALA A 125 -8.83 -7.33 22.01
N PHE A 126 -7.99 -8.12 21.33
CA PHE A 126 -6.67 -7.66 20.90
C PHE A 126 -6.77 -6.42 19.99
N TYR A 127 -7.69 -6.42 19.03
CA TYR A 127 -7.89 -5.26 18.16
C TYR A 127 -8.54 -4.07 18.88
N ASP A 128 -9.40 -4.30 19.88
CA ASP A 128 -9.87 -3.22 20.78
C ASP A 128 -8.68 -2.51 21.44
N ASP A 129 -7.73 -3.28 21.97
CA ASP A 129 -6.53 -2.76 22.61
C ASP A 129 -5.61 -2.01 21.62
N VAL A 130 -5.46 -2.51 20.40
CA VAL A 130 -4.69 -1.85 19.33
C VAL A 130 -5.33 -0.51 18.96
N VAL A 131 -6.65 -0.50 18.69
CA VAL A 131 -7.39 0.72 18.36
C VAL A 131 -7.34 1.72 19.51
N ALA A 132 -7.53 1.25 20.75
CA ALA A 132 -7.40 2.09 21.94
C ALA A 132 -6.00 2.71 22.02
N ALA A 133 -4.93 1.92 21.88
CA ALA A 133 -3.56 2.43 21.92
C ALA A 133 -3.28 3.48 20.82
N ILE A 134 -3.82 3.31 19.61
CA ILE A 134 -3.71 4.31 18.54
C ILE A 134 -4.39 5.62 18.97
N THR A 135 -5.64 5.55 19.46
CA THR A 135 -6.40 6.73 19.86
C THR A 135 -5.84 7.43 21.11
N GLU A 136 -5.38 6.68 22.11
CA GLU A 136 -4.71 7.18 23.31
C GLU A 136 -3.40 7.91 22.98
N ALA A 137 -2.72 7.48 21.92
CA ALA A 137 -1.53 8.15 21.38
C ALA A 137 -1.85 9.41 20.55
N GLY A 138 -3.14 9.80 20.45
CA GLY A 138 -3.58 10.98 19.72
C GLY A 138 -3.62 10.80 18.20
N MET A 139 -3.58 9.56 17.71
CA MET A 139 -3.67 9.22 16.29
C MET A 139 -5.08 8.71 15.93
N ARG A 140 -5.48 8.95 14.68
CA ARG A 140 -6.68 8.35 14.07
C ARG A 140 -6.33 6.98 13.50
N PRO A 141 -7.09 5.92 13.80
CA PRO A 141 -6.89 4.63 13.14
C PRO A 141 -7.25 4.71 11.65
N MET A 142 -6.48 4.02 10.81
CA MET A 142 -6.90 3.66 9.46
C MET A 142 -6.99 2.14 9.38
N LEU A 143 -8.19 1.61 9.26
CA LEU A 143 -8.45 0.17 9.38
C LEU A 143 -8.65 -0.47 8.01
N THR A 144 -7.77 -1.40 7.67
CA THR A 144 -7.87 -2.22 6.46
C THR A 144 -8.64 -3.51 6.76
N LEU A 145 -9.78 -3.72 6.12
CA LEU A 145 -10.66 -4.87 6.33
C LEU A 145 -10.14 -6.14 5.65
N ASP A 146 -9.45 -5.99 4.51
CA ASP A 146 -8.84 -7.09 3.78
C ASP A 146 -7.49 -6.65 3.20
N HIS A 147 -6.44 -7.28 3.70
CA HIS A 147 -5.08 -7.15 3.18
C HIS A 147 -4.58 -8.51 2.67
N TRP A 148 -5.35 -9.10 1.75
CA TRP A 148 -5.05 -10.33 0.98
C TRP A 148 -5.17 -11.65 1.73
N VAL A 149 -5.54 -11.61 3.01
CA VAL A 149 -5.49 -12.76 3.90
C VAL A 149 -6.91 -13.15 4.28
N TYR A 150 -7.28 -14.38 3.96
CA TYR A 150 -8.58 -14.95 4.34
C TYR A 150 -8.41 -16.27 5.10
N PRO A 151 -9.37 -16.62 5.98
CA PRO A 151 -9.26 -17.80 6.83
C PRO A 151 -9.07 -19.10 6.05
N GLY A 152 -8.36 -20.06 6.64
CA GLY A 152 -8.13 -21.37 6.04
C GLY A 152 -9.42 -22.11 5.69
N TRP A 153 -10.48 -21.98 6.49
CA TRP A 153 -11.78 -22.57 6.18
C TRP A 153 -12.43 -22.00 4.92
N ALA A 154 -12.16 -20.73 4.59
CA ALA A 154 -12.61 -20.13 3.33
C ALA A 154 -11.76 -20.65 2.17
N ALA A 155 -10.45 -20.84 2.37
CA ALA A 155 -9.57 -21.49 1.40
C ALA A 155 -10.01 -22.93 1.08
N ASP A 156 -10.41 -23.71 2.09
CA ASP A 156 -10.90 -25.09 1.92
C ASP A 156 -12.17 -25.17 1.04
N ARG A 157 -12.95 -24.10 1.01
CA ARG A 157 -14.15 -23.96 0.18
C ARG A 157 -13.87 -23.41 -1.23
N GLY A 158 -12.60 -23.13 -1.53
CA GLY A 158 -12.16 -22.60 -2.82
C GLY A 158 -11.86 -21.10 -2.82
N GLY A 159 -11.84 -20.45 -1.65
CA GLY A 159 -11.52 -19.04 -1.50
C GLY A 159 -12.43 -18.16 -2.36
N TRP A 160 -11.83 -17.30 -3.18
CA TRP A 160 -12.58 -16.43 -4.09
C TRP A 160 -13.32 -17.15 -5.22
N ARG A 161 -13.15 -18.47 -5.39
CA ARG A 161 -13.98 -19.31 -6.29
C ARG A 161 -15.30 -19.75 -5.65
N ASP A 162 -15.40 -19.76 -4.32
CA ASP A 162 -16.64 -20.08 -3.60
C ASP A 162 -17.72 -19.00 -3.89
N PRO A 163 -18.91 -19.36 -4.41
CA PRO A 163 -20.02 -18.41 -4.55
C PRO A 163 -20.46 -17.77 -3.23
N GLU A 164 -20.17 -18.37 -2.08
CA GLU A 164 -20.52 -17.82 -0.76
C GLU A 164 -19.46 -16.86 -0.19
N ILE A 165 -18.28 -16.70 -0.83
CA ILE A 165 -17.16 -15.92 -0.29
C ILE A 165 -17.54 -14.47 0.03
N VAL A 166 -18.37 -13.84 -0.80
CA VAL A 166 -18.79 -12.44 -0.59
C VAL A 166 -19.68 -12.32 0.64
N ALA A 167 -20.63 -13.25 0.82
CA ALA A 167 -21.51 -13.23 1.99
C ALA A 167 -20.72 -13.50 3.29
N ASN A 168 -19.78 -14.43 3.23
CA ASN A 168 -18.88 -14.76 4.33
C ASN A 168 -17.97 -13.57 4.71
N TRP A 169 -17.36 -12.93 3.71
CA TRP A 169 -16.53 -11.75 3.90
C TRP A 169 -17.33 -10.59 4.49
N LEU A 170 -18.52 -10.31 3.93
CA LEU A 170 -19.41 -9.25 4.43
C LEU A 170 -19.88 -9.50 5.86
N SER A 171 -20.16 -10.75 6.23
CA SER A 171 -20.53 -11.12 7.61
C SER A 171 -19.43 -10.71 8.59
N ASN A 172 -18.17 -11.02 8.27
CA ASN A 172 -17.03 -10.59 9.08
C ASN A 172 -16.81 -9.08 9.05
N ALA A 173 -16.78 -8.48 7.87
CA ALA A 173 -16.53 -7.06 7.70
C ALA A 173 -17.56 -6.20 8.47
N ARG A 174 -18.84 -6.59 8.46
CA ARG A 174 -19.88 -5.92 9.26
C ARG A 174 -19.63 -6.04 10.76
N ARG A 175 -19.21 -7.21 11.25
CA ARG A 175 -18.85 -7.41 12.66
C ARG A 175 -17.69 -6.49 13.08
N VAL A 176 -16.70 -6.30 12.22
CA VAL A 176 -15.58 -5.37 12.43
C VAL A 176 -16.05 -3.92 12.42
N VAL A 177 -16.86 -3.52 11.43
CA VAL A 177 -17.42 -2.16 11.33
C VAL A 177 -18.26 -1.81 12.56
N ASP A 178 -19.18 -2.69 12.96
CA ASP A 178 -20.04 -2.48 14.14
C ASP A 178 -19.24 -2.26 15.42
N ARG A 179 -18.08 -2.94 15.53
CA ARG A 179 -17.23 -2.85 16.73
C ARG A 179 -16.39 -1.59 16.75
N PHE A 180 -15.82 -1.18 15.60
CA PHE A 180 -14.77 -0.16 15.56
C PHE A 180 -15.19 1.19 14.96
N ALA A 181 -16.39 1.32 14.37
CA ALA A 181 -16.85 2.59 13.78
C ALA A 181 -16.87 3.76 14.76
N ALA A 182 -17.09 3.50 16.06
CA ALA A 182 -17.08 4.53 17.09
C ALA A 182 -15.70 5.20 17.30
N ALA A 183 -14.61 4.55 16.87
CA ALA A 183 -13.26 5.12 16.91
C ALA A 183 -12.98 6.08 15.73
N ASP A 184 -13.99 6.36 14.89
CA ASP A 184 -13.91 7.19 13.69
C ASP A 184 -12.70 6.84 12.78
N PRO A 185 -12.53 5.59 12.35
CA PRO A 185 -11.39 5.23 11.52
C PRO A 185 -11.54 5.76 10.09
N LEU A 186 -10.41 5.90 9.41
CA LEU A 186 -10.37 5.89 7.94
C LEU A 186 -10.48 4.42 7.48
N TRP A 187 -11.46 4.09 6.65
CA TRP A 187 -11.71 2.72 6.23
C TRP A 187 -11.03 2.40 4.91
N VAL A 188 -10.32 1.28 4.86
CA VAL A 188 -9.83 0.66 3.64
C VAL A 188 -10.52 -0.70 3.51
N SER A 189 -11.37 -0.90 2.50
CA SER A 189 -12.07 -2.18 2.37
C SER A 189 -11.14 -3.30 1.87
N PHE A 190 -10.43 -3.04 0.78
CA PHE A 190 -9.51 -3.99 0.13
C PHE A 190 -8.24 -3.24 -0.19
N ASN A 191 -7.12 -3.78 0.26
CA ASN A 191 -5.79 -3.37 -0.17
C ASN A 191 -5.53 -3.87 -1.59
N GLU A 192 -5.16 -2.98 -2.51
CA GLU A 192 -4.66 -3.29 -3.84
C GLU A 192 -5.40 -4.48 -4.52
N PRO A 193 -6.71 -4.37 -4.81
CA PRO A 193 -7.54 -5.50 -5.23
C PRO A 193 -7.02 -6.20 -6.49
N THR A 194 -6.35 -5.46 -7.38
CA THR A 194 -5.69 -6.04 -8.56
C THR A 194 -4.47 -6.88 -8.20
N MET A 195 -3.64 -6.45 -7.25
CA MET A 195 -2.49 -7.24 -6.79
C MET A 195 -2.96 -8.46 -6.00
N TYR A 196 -4.08 -8.36 -5.29
CA TYR A 196 -4.72 -9.50 -4.64
C TYR A 196 -5.09 -10.60 -5.66
N LEU A 197 -5.75 -10.22 -6.77
CA LEU A 197 -6.04 -11.13 -7.89
C LEU A 197 -4.77 -11.79 -8.45
N VAL A 198 -3.72 -11.00 -8.68
CA VAL A 198 -2.43 -11.48 -9.20
C VAL A 198 -1.79 -12.48 -8.23
N ASN A 199 -1.82 -12.21 -6.93
CA ASN A 199 -1.25 -13.10 -5.92
C ASN A 199 -2.02 -14.40 -5.81
N GLU A 200 -3.36 -14.36 -5.80
CA GLU A 200 -4.17 -15.58 -5.80
C GLU A 200 -3.93 -16.42 -7.06
N LEU A 201 -3.70 -15.78 -8.22
CA LEU A 201 -3.33 -16.50 -9.45
C LEU A 201 -1.92 -17.11 -9.35
N ARG A 202 -0.94 -16.35 -8.83
CA ARG A 202 0.46 -16.78 -8.68
C ARG A 202 0.59 -17.99 -7.76
N HIS A 203 -0.17 -18.00 -6.66
CA HIS A 203 -0.12 -19.05 -5.64
C HIS A 203 -1.18 -20.14 -5.85
N GLY A 204 -1.96 -20.07 -6.94
CA GLY A 204 -2.93 -21.10 -7.32
C GLY A 204 -4.21 -21.13 -6.48
N GLY A 205 -4.51 -20.06 -5.74
CA GLY A 205 -5.82 -19.86 -5.10
C GLY A 205 -6.96 -19.74 -6.12
N ILE A 206 -6.66 -19.14 -7.28
CA ILE A 206 -7.55 -19.04 -8.43
C ILE A 206 -6.86 -19.49 -9.74
N GLY A 207 -7.65 -19.89 -10.74
CA GLY A 207 -7.17 -20.09 -12.10
C GLY A 207 -7.43 -18.88 -12.99
N ALA A 208 -6.85 -18.87 -14.21
CA ALA A 208 -7.05 -17.78 -15.16
C ALA A 208 -8.53 -17.53 -15.53
N ALA A 209 -9.37 -18.57 -15.51
CA ALA A 209 -10.81 -18.47 -15.78
C ALA A 209 -11.59 -17.79 -14.63
N ASP A 210 -11.01 -17.73 -13.43
CA ASP A 210 -11.68 -17.20 -12.24
C ASP A 210 -11.39 -15.70 -12.02
N VAL A 211 -10.42 -15.11 -12.74
CA VAL A 211 -9.96 -13.72 -12.55
C VAL A 211 -11.11 -12.72 -12.65
N LEU A 212 -11.96 -12.84 -13.67
CA LEU A 212 -13.12 -11.96 -13.84
C LEU A 212 -14.13 -12.15 -12.69
N THR A 213 -14.38 -13.40 -12.32
CA THR A 213 -15.33 -13.75 -11.24
C THR A 213 -14.86 -13.20 -9.88
N MET A 214 -13.59 -13.34 -9.54
CA MET A 214 -13.03 -12.75 -8.31
C MET A 214 -13.09 -11.23 -8.34
N GLY A 215 -12.78 -10.60 -9.48
CA GLY A 215 -12.89 -9.13 -9.63
C GLY A 215 -14.32 -8.61 -9.43
N GLU A 216 -15.32 -9.30 -9.98
CA GLU A 216 -16.74 -8.99 -9.75
C GLU A 216 -17.15 -9.16 -8.29
N ARG A 217 -16.65 -10.22 -7.63
CA ARG A 217 -16.92 -10.51 -6.21
C ARG A 217 -16.30 -9.47 -5.28
N ILE A 218 -15.05 -9.07 -5.51
CA ILE A 218 -14.39 -7.98 -4.77
C ILE A 218 -15.14 -6.67 -4.97
N THR A 219 -15.54 -6.35 -6.21
CA THR A 219 -16.35 -5.15 -6.51
C THR A 219 -17.66 -5.16 -5.73
N HIS A 220 -18.38 -6.30 -5.72
CA HIS A 220 -19.63 -6.44 -4.99
C HIS A 220 -19.42 -6.32 -3.47
N ALA A 221 -18.38 -6.95 -2.93
CA ALA A 221 -18.03 -6.86 -1.52
C ALA A 221 -17.71 -5.42 -1.10
N HIS A 222 -16.87 -4.72 -1.88
CA HIS A 222 -16.51 -3.31 -1.64
C HIS A 222 -17.74 -2.41 -1.62
N ASN A 223 -18.56 -2.45 -2.69
CA ASN A 223 -19.75 -1.59 -2.78
C ASN A 223 -20.73 -1.87 -1.63
N SER A 224 -20.90 -3.13 -1.25
CA SER A 224 -21.82 -3.54 -0.18
C SER A 224 -21.34 -3.12 1.20
N ILE A 225 -20.03 -3.19 1.47
CA ILE A 225 -19.50 -2.76 2.76
C ILE A 225 -19.43 -1.24 2.87
N TYR A 226 -19.17 -0.52 1.76
CA TYR A 226 -19.27 0.93 1.72
C TYR A 226 -20.66 1.39 2.16
N ASP A 227 -21.71 0.84 1.52
CA ASP A 227 -23.10 1.19 1.84
C ASP A 227 -23.43 0.88 3.32
N TYR A 228 -22.89 -0.22 3.85
CA TYR A 228 -23.06 -0.56 5.27
C TYR A 228 -22.30 0.39 6.21
N ILE A 229 -21.05 0.73 5.90
CA ILE A 229 -20.24 1.67 6.67
C ILE A 229 -20.95 3.01 6.76
N HIS A 230 -21.49 3.55 5.66
CA HIS A 230 -22.25 4.81 5.71
C HIS A 230 -23.60 4.70 6.43
N ALA A 231 -24.21 3.51 6.47
CA ALA A 231 -25.40 3.30 7.28
C ALA A 231 -25.08 3.35 8.79
N VAL A 232 -23.93 2.84 9.21
CA VAL A 232 -23.46 2.85 10.61
C VAL A 232 -22.83 4.20 10.99
N GLN A 233 -22.05 4.79 10.09
CA GLN A 233 -21.25 6.00 10.26
C GLN A 233 -21.40 6.90 9.02
N PRO A 234 -22.44 7.75 8.94
CA PRO A 234 -22.72 8.54 7.73
C PRO A 234 -21.58 9.43 7.23
N GLY A 235 -20.75 9.93 8.15
CA GLY A 235 -19.57 10.77 7.85
C GLY A 235 -18.27 9.99 7.67
N ALA A 236 -18.32 8.67 7.51
CA ALA A 236 -17.14 7.86 7.29
C ALA A 236 -16.33 8.32 6.06
N GLN A 237 -15.06 7.94 6.04
CA GLN A 237 -14.19 8.08 4.89
C GLN A 237 -13.74 6.67 4.50
N VAL A 238 -14.14 6.24 3.31
CA VAL A 238 -13.93 4.87 2.82
C VAL A 238 -13.16 4.89 1.50
N THR A 239 -12.16 4.02 1.39
CA THR A 239 -11.44 3.77 0.15
C THR A 239 -11.21 2.26 -0.11
N SER A 240 -10.69 1.96 -1.28
CA SER A 240 -9.95 0.74 -1.63
C SER A 240 -8.74 1.21 -2.42
N ASN A 241 -7.55 1.11 -1.83
CA ASN A 241 -6.35 1.66 -2.42
C ASN A 241 -5.85 0.82 -3.60
N VAL A 242 -5.17 1.48 -4.54
CA VAL A 242 -4.64 0.88 -5.77
C VAL A 242 -3.12 0.94 -5.77
N ALA A 243 -2.49 -0.18 -6.12
CA ALA A 243 -1.07 -0.23 -6.45
C ALA A 243 -0.86 0.50 -7.78
N TYR A 244 -0.33 1.72 -7.76
CA TYR A 244 -0.10 2.44 -9.02
C TYR A 244 1.04 1.76 -9.78
N ILE A 245 0.71 1.18 -10.94
CA ILE A 245 1.67 0.57 -11.84
C ILE A 245 1.95 1.54 -13.00
N PRO A 246 3.13 2.19 -13.02
CA PRO A 246 3.57 3.02 -14.13
C PRO A 246 3.27 2.42 -15.49
N THR A 247 2.86 3.24 -16.46
CA THR A 247 2.50 2.88 -17.86
C THR A 247 1.25 2.03 -18.10
N VAL A 248 0.86 1.17 -17.16
CA VAL A 248 -0.20 0.17 -17.39
C VAL A 248 -1.35 0.27 -16.38
N GLU A 249 -1.38 1.29 -15.54
CA GLU A 249 -2.37 1.43 -14.47
C GLU A 249 -3.81 1.29 -14.95
N ASP A 250 -4.20 2.02 -16.00
CA ASP A 250 -5.57 1.93 -16.54
C ASP A 250 -5.91 0.54 -17.09
N ALA A 251 -4.93 -0.16 -17.66
CA ALA A 251 -5.13 -1.51 -18.19
C ALA A 251 -5.23 -2.55 -17.08
N VAL A 252 -4.55 -2.32 -15.95
CA VAL A 252 -4.44 -3.27 -14.84
C VAL A 252 -5.56 -3.05 -13.83
N SER A 253 -5.68 -1.84 -13.29
CA SER A 253 -6.62 -1.53 -12.20
C SER A 253 -7.90 -0.84 -12.68
N GLY A 254 -7.90 -0.26 -13.88
CA GLY A 254 -9.00 0.58 -14.36
C GLY A 254 -10.38 -0.10 -14.29
N ALA A 255 -10.48 -1.36 -14.71
CA ALA A 255 -11.76 -2.07 -14.73
C ALA A 255 -12.36 -2.33 -13.34
N VAL A 256 -11.53 -2.59 -12.31
CA VAL A 256 -12.02 -2.75 -10.94
C VAL A 256 -12.32 -1.37 -10.35
N LEU A 257 -11.39 -0.42 -10.50
CA LEU A 257 -11.50 0.93 -9.94
C LEU A 257 -12.73 1.67 -10.48
N ASP A 258 -13.01 1.58 -11.78
CA ASP A 258 -14.17 2.24 -12.40
C ASP A 258 -15.49 1.73 -11.80
N ARG A 259 -15.58 0.42 -11.51
CA ARG A 259 -16.78 -0.21 -10.93
C ARG A 259 -17.00 0.12 -9.46
N ILE A 260 -15.94 0.50 -8.73
CA ILE A 260 -16.03 0.91 -7.32
C ILE A 260 -16.00 2.42 -7.13
N SER A 261 -15.63 3.20 -8.16
CA SER A 261 -15.41 4.66 -8.06
C SER A 261 -16.58 5.45 -7.47
N ALA A 262 -17.83 5.00 -7.67
CA ALA A 262 -19.02 5.62 -7.08
C ALA A 262 -19.18 5.37 -5.57
N ARG A 263 -18.30 4.57 -4.97
CA ARG A 263 -18.31 4.09 -3.58
C ARG A 263 -16.92 4.28 -2.93
N LEU A 264 -16.27 5.39 -3.27
CA LEU A 264 -15.01 5.83 -2.67
C LEU A 264 -15.17 7.28 -2.20
N ASP A 265 -14.94 7.58 -0.93
CA ASP A 265 -14.95 8.98 -0.46
C ASP A 265 -13.64 9.69 -0.81
N TYR A 266 -12.55 8.92 -0.90
CA TYR A 266 -11.24 9.35 -1.37
C TYR A 266 -10.54 8.24 -2.15
N ILE A 267 -9.60 8.61 -3.01
CA ILE A 267 -8.78 7.64 -3.77
C ILE A 267 -7.51 7.37 -2.98
N GLY A 268 -7.37 6.14 -2.48
CA GLY A 268 -6.14 5.65 -1.86
C GLY A 268 -5.16 5.16 -2.93
N ILE A 269 -3.89 5.53 -2.81
CA ILE A 269 -2.86 5.24 -3.82
C ILE A 269 -1.63 4.68 -3.12
N ASP A 270 -1.11 3.58 -3.64
CA ASP A 270 0.18 3.01 -3.23
C ASP A 270 1.17 3.25 -4.36
N TYR A 271 2.28 3.92 -4.06
CA TYR A 271 3.29 4.26 -5.06
C TYR A 271 4.69 3.95 -4.54
N TYR A 272 5.47 3.19 -5.31
CA TYR A 272 6.81 2.74 -4.90
C TYR A 272 7.89 2.99 -5.96
N TYR A 273 7.59 2.71 -7.22
CA TYR A 273 8.57 2.68 -8.30
C TYR A 273 8.09 3.51 -9.49
N GLY A 274 9.05 4.00 -10.26
CA GLY A 274 8.81 4.60 -11.58
C GLY A 274 9.72 3.95 -12.61
N PHE A 275 9.36 4.05 -13.89
CA PHE A 275 10.19 3.56 -14.99
C PHE A 275 10.54 4.71 -15.93
N SER A 276 11.78 4.74 -16.40
CA SER A 276 12.21 5.63 -17.49
C SER A 276 12.77 4.82 -18.66
N PRO A 277 12.55 5.21 -19.93
CA PRO A 277 13.18 4.53 -21.07
C PRO A 277 14.71 4.73 -21.08
N THR A 278 15.22 5.71 -20.32
CA THR A 278 16.66 5.94 -20.18
C THR A 278 17.30 5.06 -19.10
N GLU A 279 16.50 4.34 -18.31
CA GLU A 279 17.02 3.34 -17.37
C GLU A 279 17.34 2.05 -18.12
N LEU A 280 18.61 1.67 -18.12
CA LEU A 280 19.11 0.47 -18.79
C LEU A 280 18.88 -0.82 -17.98
N GLN A 281 18.31 -0.71 -16.77
CA GLN A 281 18.13 -1.82 -15.86
C GLN A 281 16.79 -2.52 -16.11
N VAL A 282 16.85 -3.83 -16.38
CA VAL A 282 15.64 -4.67 -16.45
C VAL A 282 15.05 -4.79 -15.04
N PRO A 283 13.75 -4.49 -14.84
CA PRO A 283 13.10 -4.66 -13.54
C PRO A 283 13.23 -6.09 -13.02
N ASP A 284 13.71 -6.25 -11.80
CA ASP A 284 13.81 -7.53 -11.08
C ASP A 284 12.87 -7.50 -9.87
N PHE A 285 11.68 -8.05 -10.04
CA PHE A 285 10.64 -8.07 -9.02
C PHE A 285 10.96 -9.00 -7.84
N ASP A 286 11.96 -9.88 -7.97
CA ASP A 286 12.47 -10.68 -6.84
C ASP A 286 13.50 -9.88 -6.01
N LYS A 287 13.96 -8.74 -6.52
CA LYS A 287 14.94 -7.85 -5.87
C LYS A 287 14.46 -6.41 -5.85
N LEU A 288 13.36 -6.19 -5.13
CA LEU A 288 12.71 -4.88 -4.96
C LEU A 288 13.67 -3.73 -4.63
N TRP A 289 14.71 -3.99 -3.82
CA TRP A 289 15.74 -3.00 -3.43
C TRP A 289 16.68 -2.59 -4.59
N THR A 290 16.61 -3.24 -5.75
CA THR A 290 17.35 -2.85 -6.96
C THR A 290 16.49 -2.10 -7.94
N MET A 291 15.17 -2.05 -7.73
CA MET A 291 14.27 -1.35 -8.65
C MET A 291 14.57 0.15 -8.69
N PRO A 292 14.36 0.78 -9.87
CA PRO A 292 14.51 2.22 -10.03
C PRO A 292 13.51 2.98 -9.16
N LEU A 293 14.00 4.04 -8.53
CA LEU A 293 13.22 4.94 -7.70
C LEU A 293 13.18 6.31 -8.36
N GLN A 294 11.96 6.73 -8.70
CA GLN A 294 11.67 8.03 -9.30
C GLN A 294 10.70 8.76 -8.37
N PRO A 295 11.22 9.53 -7.39
CA PRO A 295 10.37 10.22 -6.42
C PRO A 295 9.37 11.18 -7.09
N GLU A 296 9.73 11.76 -8.23
CA GLU A 296 8.85 12.63 -9.03
C GLU A 296 7.61 11.90 -9.57
N GLY A 297 7.68 10.57 -9.72
CA GLY A 297 6.55 9.83 -10.29
C GLY A 297 5.31 9.83 -9.40
N ILE A 298 5.46 10.05 -8.10
CA ILE A 298 4.29 10.20 -7.20
C ILE A 298 3.44 11.41 -7.59
N TYR A 299 4.06 12.49 -8.10
CA TYR A 299 3.32 13.65 -8.63
C TYR A 299 2.48 13.24 -9.85
N TYR A 300 3.04 12.45 -10.77
CA TYR A 300 2.31 12.00 -11.96
C TYR A 300 1.18 11.03 -11.62
N ALA A 301 1.39 10.13 -10.67
CA ALA A 301 0.33 9.24 -10.17
C ALA A 301 -0.82 10.05 -9.55
N LEU A 302 -0.50 11.09 -8.78
CA LEU A 302 -1.48 12.00 -8.20
C LEU A 302 -2.21 12.83 -9.26
N ASP A 303 -1.50 13.41 -10.23
CA ASP A 303 -2.09 14.16 -11.35
C ASP A 303 -3.02 13.28 -12.19
N HIS A 304 -2.60 12.04 -12.47
CA HIS A 304 -3.40 11.03 -13.16
C HIS A 304 -4.75 10.84 -12.45
N TYR A 305 -4.73 10.57 -11.13
CA TYR A 305 -5.96 10.34 -10.38
C TYR A 305 -6.78 11.60 -10.14
N ALA A 306 -6.16 12.77 -10.00
CA ALA A 306 -6.87 14.05 -9.92
C ALA A 306 -7.63 14.36 -11.21
N ARG A 307 -7.06 14.03 -12.38
CA ARG A 307 -7.74 14.16 -13.68
C ARG A 307 -8.83 13.12 -13.87
N LYS A 308 -8.59 11.86 -13.46
CA LYS A 308 -9.57 10.77 -13.58
C LYS A 308 -10.78 10.97 -12.66
N PHE A 309 -10.55 11.53 -11.46
CA PHE A 309 -11.59 11.77 -10.46
C PHE A 309 -11.58 13.23 -9.97
N PRO A 310 -12.03 14.20 -10.80
CA PRO A 310 -11.98 15.61 -10.45
C PRO A 310 -12.69 15.93 -9.13
N GLY A 311 -11.99 16.60 -8.22
CA GLY A 311 -12.50 17.04 -6.93
C GLY A 311 -12.59 15.96 -5.85
N ARG A 312 -12.26 14.69 -6.15
CA ARG A 312 -12.13 13.64 -5.13
C ARG A 312 -10.82 13.82 -4.36
N PRO A 313 -10.83 13.79 -3.01
CA PRO A 313 -9.60 13.78 -2.23
C PRO A 313 -8.72 12.57 -2.58
N LEU A 314 -7.41 12.77 -2.55
CA LEU A 314 -6.40 11.72 -2.76
C LEU A 314 -5.62 11.47 -1.46
N TYR A 315 -5.21 10.22 -1.22
CA TYR A 315 -4.39 9.84 -0.07
C TYR A 315 -3.31 8.86 -0.52
N ILE A 316 -2.05 9.11 -0.19
CA ILE A 316 -0.98 8.11 -0.39
C ILE A 316 -1.05 7.09 0.76
N VAL A 317 -1.65 5.93 0.52
CA VAL A 317 -1.94 4.91 1.53
C VAL A 317 -0.69 4.09 1.85
N GLU A 318 0.19 3.93 0.87
CA GLU A 318 1.54 3.39 1.03
C GLU A 318 2.56 4.10 0.12
N ASN A 319 3.72 4.42 0.69
CA ASN A 319 4.93 4.77 -0.06
C ASN A 319 6.15 4.49 0.82
N GLY A 320 7.20 3.96 0.22
CA GLY A 320 8.44 3.68 0.93
C GLY A 320 9.54 3.19 0.00
N ILE A 321 10.65 2.79 0.62
CA ILE A 321 11.82 2.31 -0.09
C ILE A 321 12.39 1.06 0.58
N PRO A 322 12.57 -0.05 -0.16
CA PRO A 322 13.23 -1.22 0.36
C PRO A 322 14.75 -1.11 0.29
N THR A 323 15.41 -1.71 1.26
CA THR A 323 16.83 -2.04 1.21
C THR A 323 17.05 -3.55 1.29
N GLU A 324 18.21 -4.02 0.82
CA GLU A 324 18.60 -5.44 0.95
C GLU A 324 19.09 -5.70 2.38
N ASN A 325 18.30 -6.37 3.20
CA ASN A 325 18.67 -6.70 4.59
C ASN A 325 19.15 -5.46 5.38
N GLY A 326 18.55 -4.29 5.15
CA GLY A 326 18.93 -3.05 5.83
C GLY A 326 20.23 -2.41 5.31
N ARG A 327 20.91 -3.01 4.34
CA ARG A 327 22.17 -2.47 3.79
C ARG A 327 21.93 -1.20 2.99
N PRO A 328 22.89 -0.25 2.97
CA PRO A 328 22.83 0.89 2.07
C PRO A 328 22.66 0.44 0.62
N ARG A 329 21.87 1.20 -0.15
CA ARG A 329 21.74 0.97 -1.59
C ARG A 329 23.06 1.27 -2.30
N ALA A 330 23.28 0.59 -3.43
CA ALA A 330 24.49 0.77 -4.24
C ALA A 330 24.60 2.18 -4.84
N ASP A 331 23.47 2.84 -5.08
CA ASP A 331 23.40 4.22 -5.59
C ASP A 331 23.55 5.30 -4.49
N GLY A 332 23.75 4.89 -3.23
CA GLY A 332 23.91 5.78 -2.08
C GLY A 332 22.63 6.51 -1.65
N TYR A 333 21.50 6.26 -2.32
CA TYR A 333 20.23 6.92 -1.99
C TYR A 333 19.64 6.35 -0.72
N THR A 334 19.45 7.21 0.27
CA THR A 334 19.02 6.79 1.60
C THR A 334 17.50 6.81 1.75
N ARG A 335 17.00 6.21 2.84
CA ARG A 335 15.57 6.27 3.17
C ARG A 335 15.16 7.69 3.53
N ALA A 336 16.03 8.45 4.20
CA ALA A 336 15.78 9.86 4.50
C ALA A 336 15.74 10.74 3.24
N ASP A 337 16.59 10.47 2.25
CA ASP A 337 16.55 11.17 0.97
C ASP A 337 15.26 10.87 0.21
N SER A 338 14.90 9.59 0.09
CA SER A 338 13.65 9.15 -0.54
C SER A 338 12.42 9.81 0.08
N LEU A 339 12.36 9.88 1.40
CA LEU A 339 11.25 10.49 2.12
C LEU A 339 11.15 12.00 1.85
N ARG A 340 12.27 12.73 1.95
CA ARG A 340 12.28 14.18 1.70
C ARG A 340 11.96 14.53 0.24
N ASP A 341 12.55 13.79 -0.71
CA ASP A 341 12.28 13.97 -2.13
C ASP A 341 10.81 13.70 -2.46
N THR A 342 10.23 12.62 -1.91
CA THR A 342 8.81 12.30 -2.09
C THR A 342 7.92 13.42 -1.54
N VAL A 343 8.19 13.88 -0.31
CA VAL A 343 7.40 14.94 0.33
C VAL A 343 7.49 16.26 -0.45
N TYR A 344 8.65 16.59 -1.03
CA TYR A 344 8.76 17.72 -1.96
C TYR A 344 7.76 17.60 -3.11
N TRP A 345 7.62 16.42 -3.73
CA TRP A 345 6.68 16.19 -4.83
C TRP A 345 5.22 16.21 -4.40
N LEU A 346 4.92 15.81 -3.15
CA LEU A 346 3.58 15.98 -2.57
C LEU A 346 3.24 17.47 -2.38
N GLN A 347 4.18 18.26 -1.83
CA GLN A 347 4.01 19.71 -1.71
C GLN A 347 3.87 20.38 -3.08
N ARG A 348 4.60 19.91 -4.09
CA ARG A 348 4.47 20.38 -5.47
C ARG A 348 3.08 20.09 -6.04
N ALA A 349 2.57 18.87 -5.84
CA ALA A 349 1.24 18.45 -6.28
C ALA A 349 0.14 19.33 -5.65
N VAL A 350 0.20 19.54 -4.33
CA VAL A 350 -0.76 20.41 -3.62
C VAL A 350 -0.65 21.86 -4.09
N ALA A 351 0.56 22.37 -4.33
CA ALA A 351 0.75 23.71 -4.87
C ALA A 351 0.16 23.89 -6.28
N ASP A 352 0.07 22.82 -7.07
CA ASP A 352 -0.61 22.79 -8.37
C ASP A 352 -2.12 22.52 -8.27
N GLY A 353 -2.68 22.46 -7.06
CA GLY A 353 -4.12 22.33 -6.82
C GLY A 353 -4.63 20.89 -6.75
N ILE A 354 -3.75 19.89 -6.69
CA ILE A 354 -4.16 18.49 -6.48
C ILE A 354 -4.70 18.33 -5.05
N PRO A 355 -5.92 17.77 -4.86
CA PRO A 355 -6.58 17.68 -3.56
C PRO A 355 -6.03 16.50 -2.72
N LEU A 356 -4.75 16.53 -2.38
CA LEU A 356 -4.10 15.52 -1.54
C LEU A 356 -4.36 15.82 -0.04
N MET A 357 -4.94 14.86 0.67
CA MET A 357 -5.31 15.02 2.09
C MET A 357 -4.38 14.30 3.07
N GLY A 358 -3.57 13.33 2.63
CA GLY A 358 -2.70 12.57 3.52
C GLY A 358 -1.66 11.68 2.86
N TYR A 359 -0.74 11.21 3.69
CA TYR A 359 0.40 10.36 3.33
C TYR A 359 0.73 9.41 4.47
N ASN A 360 0.85 8.12 4.17
CA ASN A 360 1.40 7.12 5.05
C ASN A 360 2.77 6.65 4.55
N TYR A 361 3.74 6.59 5.44
CA TYR A 361 4.98 5.87 5.18
C TYR A 361 4.76 4.36 5.33
N TRP A 362 5.07 3.60 4.28
CA TRP A 362 5.21 2.14 4.34
C TRP A 362 6.68 1.77 4.56
N SER A 363 7.04 1.17 5.69
CA SER A 363 6.23 0.76 6.84
C SER A 363 6.84 1.30 8.13
N LEU A 364 6.09 1.22 9.23
CA LEU A 364 6.65 1.61 10.54
C LEU A 364 7.87 0.75 10.90
N THR A 365 7.70 -0.57 10.89
CA THR A 365 8.78 -1.54 11.12
C THR A 365 9.04 -2.33 9.85
N ASP A 366 10.20 -2.96 9.75
CA ASP A 366 10.34 -4.09 8.83
C ASP A 366 9.27 -5.15 9.12
N ASN A 367 8.97 -6.00 8.14
CA ASN A 367 7.92 -7.01 8.23
C ASN A 367 8.27 -8.23 7.34
N TYR A 368 7.39 -9.23 7.31
CA TYR A 368 7.49 -10.34 6.37
C TYR A 368 6.91 -9.92 5.01
N GLU A 369 7.77 -9.50 4.09
CA GLU A 369 7.40 -8.98 2.77
C GLU A 369 6.96 -10.13 1.85
N TRP A 370 5.73 -10.61 2.05
CA TRP A 370 5.01 -11.57 1.22
C TRP A 370 5.83 -12.82 0.83
N GLY A 371 6.62 -13.33 1.78
CA GLY A 371 7.47 -14.50 1.56
C GLY A 371 8.96 -14.30 1.82
N SER A 372 9.40 -13.08 2.14
CA SER A 372 10.81 -12.82 2.47
C SER A 372 11.00 -11.77 3.56
N TYR A 373 12.06 -11.94 4.36
CA TYR A 373 12.59 -10.91 5.25
C TYR A 373 13.75 -10.11 4.61
N THR A 374 14.08 -10.37 3.35
CA THR A 374 15.20 -9.67 2.68
C THR A 374 14.86 -8.21 2.35
N PRO A 375 13.70 -7.88 1.74
CA PRO A 375 13.30 -6.48 1.56
C PRO A 375 13.01 -5.83 2.92
N ARG A 376 13.69 -4.72 3.22
CA ARG A 376 13.49 -3.95 4.46
C ARG A 376 12.91 -2.57 4.13
N PHE A 377 11.65 -2.34 4.44
CA PHE A 377 10.95 -1.07 4.20
C PHE A 377 10.91 -0.14 5.43
N GLY A 378 11.09 -0.69 6.63
CA GLY A 378 10.73 -0.05 7.89
C GLY A 378 11.47 1.25 8.18
N LEU A 379 10.78 2.20 8.81
CA LEU A 379 11.43 3.30 9.53
C LEU A 379 12.27 2.78 10.70
N TYR A 380 11.81 1.69 11.33
CA TYR A 380 12.54 0.94 12.34
C TYR A 380 12.89 -0.45 11.81
N MET A 381 14.19 -0.73 11.67
CA MET A 381 14.66 -2.03 11.24
C MET A 381 14.43 -3.10 12.31
N VAL A 382 14.06 -4.31 11.91
CA VAL A 382 13.85 -5.45 12.81
C VAL A 382 14.42 -6.72 12.19
N ASP A 383 15.50 -7.26 12.73
CA ASP A 383 16.09 -8.49 12.21
C ASP A 383 15.42 -9.75 12.78
N VAL A 384 14.41 -10.27 12.08
CA VAL A 384 13.67 -11.46 12.50
C VAL A 384 14.52 -12.74 12.43
N LEU A 385 15.45 -12.82 11.48
CA LEU A 385 16.17 -14.07 11.22
C LEU A 385 17.32 -14.30 12.21
N THR A 386 17.94 -13.22 12.71
CA THR A 386 19.14 -13.35 13.55
C THR A 386 19.06 -12.69 14.92
N ASP A 387 18.11 -11.78 15.17
CA ASP A 387 17.94 -11.10 16.47
C ASP A 387 16.69 -11.59 17.21
N PRO A 388 16.82 -12.53 18.17
CA PRO A 388 15.66 -13.07 18.90
C PRO A 388 14.95 -12.03 19.78
N THR A 389 15.57 -10.87 20.03
CA THR A 389 14.94 -9.80 20.79
C THR A 389 13.94 -9.00 19.96
N LEU A 390 14.00 -9.11 18.63
CA LEU A 390 13.24 -8.34 17.65
C LEU A 390 13.34 -6.83 17.91
N THR A 391 14.56 -6.35 18.18
CA THR A 391 14.82 -4.94 18.50
C THR A 391 14.46 -4.04 17.31
N ARG A 392 13.63 -3.02 17.54
CA ARG A 392 13.32 -1.95 16.58
C ARG A 392 14.46 -0.92 16.58
N ARG A 393 15.27 -0.91 15.52
CA ARG A 393 16.43 0.01 15.38
C ARG A 393 16.06 1.17 14.44
N PRO A 394 16.10 2.43 14.88
CA PRO A 394 15.71 3.55 14.02
C PRO A 394 16.65 3.67 12.81
N THR A 395 16.07 3.98 11.65
CA THR A 395 16.81 4.39 10.46
C THR A 395 17.02 5.91 10.47
N ASP A 396 17.81 6.41 9.51
CA ASP A 396 17.99 7.83 9.26
C ASP A 396 16.68 8.57 8.89
N ALA A 397 15.69 7.84 8.40
CA ALA A 397 14.39 8.38 8.06
C ALA A 397 13.51 8.72 9.28
N VAL A 398 13.79 8.19 10.47
CA VAL A 398 13.05 8.55 11.69
C VAL A 398 13.19 10.04 11.99
N GLU A 399 14.42 10.55 12.00
CA GLU A 399 14.68 11.97 12.22
C GLU A 399 14.18 12.84 11.05
N ALA A 400 14.30 12.34 9.82
CA ALA A 400 13.75 13.03 8.66
C ALA A 400 12.23 13.17 8.76
N TYR A 401 11.52 12.10 9.16
CA TYR A 401 10.07 12.14 9.23
C TYR A 401 9.58 13.00 10.40
N ARG A 402 10.22 12.93 11.57
CA ARG A 402 9.97 13.85 12.70
C ARG A 402 10.08 15.30 12.31
N ALA A 403 11.12 15.66 11.54
CA ALA A 403 11.28 17.02 11.05
C ALA A 403 10.13 17.41 10.10
N ILE A 404 9.81 16.53 9.13
CA ILE A 404 8.74 16.75 8.15
C ILE A 404 7.38 16.94 8.83
N THR A 405 6.99 16.07 9.75
CA THR A 405 5.69 16.16 10.43
C THR A 405 5.61 17.38 11.33
N ALA A 406 6.71 17.75 12.01
CA ALA A 406 6.76 18.94 12.85
C ALA A 406 6.63 20.25 12.04
N THR A 407 7.16 20.30 10.83
CA THR A 407 7.11 21.50 9.97
C THR A 407 6.02 21.46 8.90
N GLY A 408 5.29 20.35 8.77
CA GLY A 408 4.27 20.15 7.74
C GLY A 408 4.82 19.90 6.33
N GLY A 409 6.08 19.46 6.19
CA GLY A 409 6.73 19.26 4.89
C GLY A 409 8.23 19.50 4.94
N VAL A 410 8.91 19.40 3.80
CA VAL A 410 10.30 19.85 3.68
C VAL A 410 10.40 21.37 3.73
N ALA A 411 11.59 21.88 4.04
CA ALA A 411 11.85 23.32 4.11
C ALA A 411 11.51 24.02 2.78
N PRO A 412 11.06 25.29 2.78
CA PRO A 412 10.61 25.96 1.55
C PRO A 412 11.65 26.01 0.42
N GLY A 413 12.93 26.10 0.77
CA GLY A 413 14.04 26.08 -0.18
C GLY A 413 14.61 24.71 -0.50
N TYR A 414 14.02 23.63 0.00
CA TYR A 414 14.50 22.27 -0.25
C TYR A 414 14.52 21.96 -1.75
N ARG A 415 15.50 21.17 -2.17
CA ARG A 415 15.64 20.67 -3.54
C ARG A 415 15.84 19.17 -3.46
N PRO A 416 15.11 18.39 -4.30
CA PRO A 416 15.30 16.96 -4.34
C PRO A 416 16.75 16.59 -4.61
N THR A 417 17.20 15.54 -3.94
CA THR A 417 18.58 15.04 -4.08
C THR A 417 18.78 14.29 -5.40
N ARG A 418 17.70 13.78 -6.00
CA ARG A 418 17.70 13.20 -7.36
C ARG A 418 17.23 14.20 -8.42
N PRO A 419 17.84 14.19 -9.61
CA PRO A 419 17.31 14.94 -10.74
C PRO A 419 15.99 14.32 -11.22
N VAL A 420 15.14 15.15 -11.82
CA VAL A 420 13.93 14.67 -12.51
C VAL A 420 14.35 13.87 -13.74
N ALA A 421 13.75 12.70 -13.94
CA ALA A 421 13.89 11.94 -15.18
C ALA A 421 13.38 12.77 -16.37
N ALA A 422 14.18 12.86 -17.43
CA ALA A 422 13.81 13.58 -18.65
C ALA A 422 12.53 13.00 -19.31
N CYS A 423 12.25 11.73 -19.07
CA CYS A 423 11.03 11.03 -19.46
C CYS A 423 10.76 9.95 -18.43
N SER A 424 9.96 10.28 -17.43
CA SER A 424 9.39 9.28 -16.52
C SER A 424 8.20 8.67 -17.26
N LEU A 425 8.17 7.39 -17.57
CA LEU A 425 7.02 6.74 -18.22
C LEU A 425 5.86 6.48 -17.23
N VAL A 426 5.87 7.13 -16.07
CA VAL A 426 4.91 6.88 -15.00
C VAL A 426 3.46 7.09 -15.46
N ASP A 427 3.14 8.20 -16.13
CA ASP A 427 1.84 8.42 -16.78
C ASP A 427 1.94 8.32 -18.32
N GLY A 428 2.54 7.21 -18.78
CA GLY A 428 2.73 6.93 -20.20
C GLY A 428 3.64 7.97 -20.89
N LEU A 429 3.25 8.43 -22.09
CA LEU A 429 4.00 9.47 -22.80
C LEU A 429 3.77 10.88 -22.24
N ALA A 430 2.71 11.10 -21.45
CA ALA A 430 2.31 12.43 -20.99
C ALA A 430 3.36 13.04 -20.03
N SER A 431 3.99 12.20 -19.22
CA SER A 431 5.10 12.58 -18.33
C SER A 431 6.45 12.75 -19.07
N CYS A 432 6.49 12.49 -20.38
CA CYS A 432 7.65 12.76 -21.24
C CYS A 432 7.44 13.96 -22.16
N THR A 433 6.19 14.26 -22.55
CA THR A 433 5.87 15.41 -23.41
C THR A 433 5.78 16.72 -22.65
N ASP A 434 5.55 16.67 -21.33
CA ASP A 434 5.43 17.86 -20.48
C ASP A 434 6.04 17.61 -19.08
N PRO A 435 7.30 17.21 -18.95
CA PRO A 435 7.85 16.75 -17.68
C PRO A 435 7.77 17.82 -16.57
N VAL A 436 7.55 17.40 -15.33
CA VAL A 436 7.70 18.29 -14.17
C VAL A 436 9.11 18.86 -14.13
N SER A 437 9.22 20.08 -13.61
CA SER A 437 10.48 20.79 -13.49
C SER A 437 10.87 20.98 -12.02
N LEU A 438 12.15 21.23 -11.80
CA LEU A 438 12.64 21.85 -10.56
C LEU A 438 12.76 23.36 -10.75
N PRO A 439 12.72 24.15 -9.67
CA PRO A 439 12.90 25.59 -9.76
C PRO A 439 14.27 25.91 -10.36
N ARG A 440 14.30 26.86 -11.30
CA ARG A 440 15.53 27.32 -11.96
C ARG A 440 16.43 28.12 -11.02
#